data_AF-A0A8X7V8D0-F1
#
_entry.id   AF-A0A8X7V8D0-F1
#
_cell.length_a   1.000
_cell.length_b   1.000
_cell.length_c   1.000
_cell.angle_alpha   90.00
_cell.angle_beta   90.00
_cell.angle_gamma   90.00
#
_symmetry.space_group_name_H-M   'P 1'
#
loop_
_entity.id
_entity.type
_entity.pdbx_description
1 polymer ?
#
loop_
_entity_poly.entity_id
_entity_poly.type
_entity_poly.pdbx_seq_one_letter_code
_entity_poly.pdbx_strand_id
1 'polypeptide(L)'
;MYHALSAVVALWDYRLQGKTLLVPELVANVSVPSDEEELRDRLCDLFSAHVLSLMENGDCVKKVRAEIEEKDRKVESFSSKRGIKLEAFERKKALIAEKDLIVKRLEEFKNGMKNILKFLQGRDGSVYDGEKDDVAVFSLEGTYDWPRIHSLIRMECRRLDDWLPIYAYRQNILKRIHGEQVMVSIGETGSGKSTQLVQFLADSGVAAAESIVCTQPRKMAALTLADRFREESNGCYEENSVHCTPAFFSTEQISSKVVFMTDNCLLQHYIKDRSLSGVSCVVIDEA
;
A
#
# COMPACT_ATOMS: atom_id res chain seq x y z
N MET A 1 -28.22 -23.88 6.45
CA MET A 1 -27.33 -22.74 6.13
C MET A 1 -26.08 -22.72 7.02
N TYR A 2 -26.20 -22.93 8.33
CA TYR A 2 -25.09 -22.97 9.29
C TYR A 2 -23.81 -23.76 8.88
N HIS A 3 -23.97 -24.97 8.31
CA HIS A 3 -22.81 -25.75 7.83
C HIS A 3 -22.08 -25.10 6.64
N ALA A 4 -22.80 -24.42 5.76
CA ALA A 4 -22.22 -23.70 4.62
C ALA A 4 -21.47 -22.44 5.09
N LEU A 5 -22.06 -21.67 6.01
CA LEU A 5 -21.40 -20.50 6.62
C LEU A 5 -20.08 -20.89 7.29
N SER A 6 -20.10 -21.97 8.07
CA SER A 6 -18.91 -22.48 8.75
C SER A 6 -17.84 -22.98 7.78
N ALA A 7 -18.24 -23.59 6.66
CA ALA A 7 -17.32 -24.01 5.61
C ALA A 7 -16.64 -22.81 4.93
N VAL A 8 -17.40 -21.74 4.62
CA VAL A 8 -16.84 -20.52 4.00
C VAL A 8 -15.83 -19.84 4.92
N VAL A 9 -16.16 -19.69 6.22
CA VAL A 9 -15.24 -19.14 7.23
C VAL A 9 -13.98 -19.99 7.34
N ALA A 10 -14.10 -21.32 7.36
CA ALA A 10 -12.95 -22.22 7.39
C ALA A 10 -12.08 -22.06 6.12
N LEU A 11 -12.68 -21.99 4.94
CA LEU A 11 -11.93 -21.78 3.69
C LEU A 11 -11.18 -20.44 3.68
N TRP A 12 -11.77 -19.38 4.24
CA TRP A 12 -11.07 -18.10 4.43
C TRP A 12 -9.91 -18.22 5.41
N ASP A 13 -10.06 -18.96 6.52
CA ASP A 13 -8.97 -19.22 7.46
C ASP A 13 -7.80 -19.96 6.79
N TYR A 14 -8.09 -21.00 5.99
CA TYR A 14 -7.08 -21.67 5.17
C TYR A 14 -6.38 -20.72 4.19
N ARG A 15 -7.14 -19.81 3.55
CA ARG A 15 -6.58 -18.83 2.61
C ARG A 15 -5.67 -17.81 3.31
N LEU A 16 -6.10 -17.26 4.44
CA LEU A 16 -5.33 -16.31 5.26
C LEU A 16 -4.02 -16.94 5.76
N GLN A 17 -4.03 -18.24 6.06
CA GLN A 17 -2.85 -19.01 6.41
C GLN A 17 -1.98 -19.40 5.20
N GLY A 18 -2.34 -18.99 3.98
CA GLY A 18 -1.61 -19.30 2.75
C GLY A 18 -1.71 -20.77 2.29
N LYS A 19 -2.66 -21.54 2.84
CA LYS A 19 -2.82 -22.98 2.53
C LYS A 19 -3.60 -23.26 1.25
N THR A 20 -4.30 -22.25 0.71
CA THR A 20 -5.08 -22.36 -0.53
C THR A 20 -5.05 -21.07 -1.34
N LEU A 21 -5.14 -21.21 -2.66
CA LEU A 21 -5.30 -20.09 -3.61
C LEU A 21 -6.76 -19.84 -3.99
N LEU A 22 -7.69 -20.68 -3.53
CA LEU A 22 -9.13 -20.53 -3.80
C LEU A 22 -9.68 -19.29 -3.10
N VAL A 23 -10.50 -18.51 -3.80
CA VAL A 23 -11.29 -17.41 -3.24
C VAL A 23 -12.65 -17.99 -2.81
N PRO A 24 -12.95 -18.08 -1.50
CA PRO A 24 -14.21 -18.64 -1.04
C PRO A 24 -15.36 -17.67 -1.36
N GLU A 25 -16.40 -18.16 -2.02
CA GLU A 25 -17.60 -17.42 -2.34
C GLU A 25 -18.84 -18.23 -1.92
N LEU A 26 -19.76 -17.59 -1.21
CA LEU A 26 -21.02 -18.22 -0.84
C LEU A 26 -22.06 -17.96 -1.93
N VAL A 27 -22.35 -18.98 -2.74
CA VAL A 27 -23.45 -18.91 -3.70
C VAL A 27 -24.71 -19.44 -3.02
N ALA A 28 -25.59 -18.53 -2.59
CA ALA A 28 -26.86 -18.87 -1.98
C ALA A 28 -28.02 -18.74 -2.99
N ASN A 29 -28.85 -19.78 -3.09
CA ASN A 29 -30.07 -19.75 -3.92
C ASN A 29 -31.18 -18.87 -3.32
N VAL A 30 -31.10 -18.57 -2.03
CA VAL A 30 -32.01 -17.70 -1.27
C VAL A 30 -31.15 -16.80 -0.39
N SER A 31 -31.24 -15.49 -0.59
CA SER A 31 -30.57 -14.51 0.28
C SER A 31 -31.43 -14.30 1.53
N VAL A 32 -30.84 -14.55 2.69
CA VAL A 32 -31.45 -14.31 4.00
C VAL A 32 -30.58 -13.28 4.72
N PRO A 33 -31.09 -12.07 5.03
CA PRO A 33 -30.28 -10.99 5.60
C PRO A 33 -29.56 -11.37 6.90
N SER A 34 -30.18 -12.22 7.73
CA SER A 34 -29.58 -12.72 8.98
C SER A 34 -28.35 -13.60 8.75
N ASP A 35 -28.35 -14.42 7.69
CA ASP A 35 -27.22 -15.31 7.37
C ASP A 35 -26.05 -14.51 6.77
N GLU A 36 -26.34 -13.45 6.00
CA GLU A 36 -25.32 -12.53 5.47
C GLU A 36 -24.66 -11.69 6.57
N GLU A 37 -25.45 -11.24 7.56
CA GLU A 37 -24.95 -10.56 8.75
C GLU A 37 -24.09 -11.48 9.63
N GLU A 38 -24.55 -12.71 9.90
CA GLU A 38 -23.75 -13.69 10.65
C GLU A 38 -22.43 -13.99 9.95
N LEU A 39 -22.45 -14.20 8.62
CA LEU A 39 -21.23 -14.46 7.85
C LEU A 39 -20.27 -13.28 7.93
N ARG A 40 -20.78 -12.06 7.72
CA ARG A 40 -19.99 -10.83 7.77
C ARG A 40 -19.31 -10.68 9.13
N ASP A 41 -20.05 -10.86 10.21
CA ASP A 41 -19.51 -10.75 11.58
C ASP A 41 -18.39 -11.77 11.83
N ARG A 42 -18.60 -13.03 11.46
CA ARG A 42 -17.60 -14.09 11.60
C ARG A 42 -16.35 -13.84 10.77
N LEU A 43 -16.50 -13.27 9.57
CA LEU A 43 -15.38 -12.90 8.72
C LEU A 43 -14.65 -11.66 9.25
N CYS A 44 -15.35 -10.65 9.78
CA CYS A 44 -14.74 -9.50 10.46
C CYS A 44 -13.86 -9.97 11.63
N ASP A 45 -14.37 -10.88 12.47
CA ASP A 45 -13.62 -11.45 13.60
C ASP A 45 -12.39 -12.22 13.13
N LEU A 46 -12.56 -13.09 12.11
CA LEU A 46 -11.47 -13.89 11.54
C LEU A 46 -10.35 -13.01 10.96
N PHE A 47 -10.71 -12.05 10.11
CA PHE A 47 -9.74 -11.14 9.49
C PHE A 47 -9.08 -10.24 10.55
N SER A 48 -9.83 -9.74 11.53
CA SER A 48 -9.28 -8.92 12.62
C SER A 48 -8.25 -9.70 13.43
N ALA A 49 -8.56 -10.93 13.81
CA ALA A 49 -7.63 -11.82 14.52
C ALA A 49 -6.37 -12.11 13.69
N HIS A 50 -6.53 -12.33 12.38
CA HIS A 50 -5.42 -12.54 11.46
C HIS A 50 -4.51 -11.31 11.37
N VAL A 51 -5.07 -10.11 11.19
CA VAL A 51 -4.32 -8.85 11.12
C VAL A 51 -3.55 -8.60 12.42
N LEU A 52 -4.19 -8.79 13.58
CA LEU A 52 -3.53 -8.68 14.88
C LEU A 52 -2.36 -9.67 15.03
N SER A 53 -2.56 -10.93 14.63
CA SER A 53 -1.51 -11.94 14.65
C SER A 53 -0.33 -11.58 13.74
N LEU A 54 -0.57 -11.00 12.57
CA LEU A 54 0.49 -10.53 11.67
C LEU A 54 1.28 -9.37 12.27
N MET A 55 0.60 -8.42 12.91
CA MET A 55 1.23 -7.26 13.56
C MET A 55 2.15 -7.63 14.72
N GLU A 56 1.81 -8.68 15.46
CA GLU A 56 2.60 -9.14 16.61
C GLU A 56 3.67 -10.14 16.18
N ASN A 57 3.28 -11.16 15.42
CA ASN A 57 4.03 -12.40 15.22
C ASN A 57 4.19 -12.80 13.75
N GLY A 58 3.85 -11.93 12.79
CA GLY A 58 4.08 -12.18 11.37
C GLY A 58 5.57 -12.36 11.06
N ASP A 59 5.88 -13.22 10.08
CA ASP A 59 7.27 -13.53 9.73
C ASP A 59 8.05 -12.29 9.26
N CYS A 60 7.40 -11.40 8.51
CA CYS A 60 7.94 -10.10 8.10
C CYS A 60 8.29 -9.23 9.32
N VAL A 61 7.42 -9.18 10.33
CA VAL A 61 7.64 -8.43 11.59
C VAL A 61 8.79 -9.03 12.39
N LYS A 62 8.85 -10.36 12.52
CA LYS A 62 9.95 -11.05 13.22
C LYS A 62 11.29 -10.77 12.56
N LYS A 63 11.35 -10.85 11.22
CA LYS A 63 12.55 -10.53 10.43
C LYS A 63 13.01 -9.09 10.68
N VAL A 64 12.07 -8.14 10.68
CA VAL A 64 12.38 -6.73 10.96
C VAL A 64 12.87 -6.50 12.39
N ARG A 65 12.23 -7.11 13.40
CA ARG A 65 12.68 -7.01 14.79
C ARG A 65 14.09 -7.58 14.97
N ALA A 66 14.40 -8.73 14.36
CA ALA A 66 15.74 -9.31 14.41
C ALA A 66 16.80 -8.38 13.80
N GLU A 67 16.48 -7.73 12.68
CA GLU A 67 17.38 -6.75 12.04
C GLU A 67 17.61 -5.52 12.93
N ILE A 68 16.56 -5.01 13.59
CA ILE A 68 16.68 -3.91 14.57
C ILE A 68 17.61 -4.31 15.71
N GLU A 69 17.42 -5.49 16.31
CA GLU A 69 18.26 -6.01 17.40
C GLU A 69 19.71 -6.24 16.97
N GLU A 70 19.96 -6.65 15.73
CA GLU A 70 21.32 -6.75 15.19
C GLU A 70 21.98 -5.37 15.05
N LYS A 71 21.26 -4.39 14.52
CA LYS A 71 21.78 -3.01 14.37
C LYS A 71 22.03 -2.37 15.74
N ASP A 72 21.15 -2.59 16.72
CA ASP A 72 21.34 -2.11 18.09
C ASP A 72 22.61 -2.68 18.73
N ARG A 73 22.82 -4.00 18.65
CA ARG A 73 24.07 -4.64 19.13
C ARG A 73 25.31 -4.05 18.46
N LYS A 74 25.26 -3.77 17.15
CA LYS A 74 26.36 -3.11 16.43
C LYS A 74 26.61 -1.71 16.99
N VAL A 75 25.56 -0.89 17.18
CA VAL A 75 25.67 0.49 17.72
C VAL A 75 26.26 0.51 19.14
N GLU A 76 25.86 -0.41 20.01
CA GLU A 76 26.38 -0.53 21.37
C GLU A 76 27.87 -0.85 21.40
N SER A 77 28.34 -1.73 20.50
CA SER A 77 29.75 -2.13 20.41
C SER A 77 30.72 -0.97 20.12
N PHE A 78 30.24 0.13 19.51
CA PHE A 78 31.03 1.34 19.26
C PHE A 78 31.22 2.21 20.51
N SER A 79 30.34 2.10 21.51
CA SER A 79 30.38 2.96 22.71
C SER A 79 31.46 2.53 23.72
N SER A 80 31.94 1.29 23.64
CA SER A 80 32.90 0.71 24.60
C SER A 80 34.38 1.00 24.29
N LYS A 81 34.70 1.58 23.13
CA LYS A 81 36.09 1.85 22.71
C LYS A 81 36.46 3.32 23.02
N ARG A 82 37.20 3.53 24.12
CA ARG A 82 37.83 4.84 24.42
C ARG A 82 38.87 5.18 23.35
N GLY A 83 38.73 6.36 22.74
CA GLY A 83 39.61 6.86 21.67
C GLY A 83 38.98 6.76 20.28
N ILE A 84 37.87 7.48 20.05
CA ILE A 84 37.10 7.39 18.81
C ILE A 84 37.74 8.31 17.74
N LYS A 85 38.32 7.72 16.70
CA LYS A 85 38.64 8.40 15.44
C LYS A 85 37.33 8.88 14.77
N LEU A 86 37.34 10.05 14.14
CA LEU A 86 36.19 10.67 13.44
C LEU A 86 35.40 9.66 12.58
N GLU A 87 36.09 8.77 11.87
CA GLU A 87 35.48 7.69 11.05
C GLU A 87 34.55 6.75 11.83
N ALA A 88 34.87 6.42 13.08
CA ALA A 88 34.04 5.53 13.89
C ALA A 88 32.77 6.23 14.39
N PHE A 89 32.82 7.56 14.57
CA PHE A 89 31.64 8.35 14.88
C PHE A 89 30.68 8.42 13.68
N GLU A 90 31.21 8.65 12.47
CA GLU A 90 30.41 8.67 11.24
C GLU A 90 29.74 7.32 10.97
N ARG A 91 30.46 6.21 11.14
CA ARG A 91 29.89 4.85 11.03
C ARG A 91 28.79 4.60 12.04
N LYS A 92 28.96 5.03 13.29
CA LYS A 92 27.91 4.92 14.32
C LYS A 92 26.67 5.71 13.92
N LYS A 93 26.84 6.94 13.41
CA LYS A 93 25.74 7.78 12.94
C LYS A 93 24.98 7.13 11.78
N ALA A 94 25.69 6.54 10.81
CA ALA A 94 25.08 5.84 9.69
C ALA A 94 24.25 4.62 10.16
N LEU A 95 24.77 3.80 11.07
CA LEU A 95 24.05 2.66 11.64
C LEU A 95 22.78 3.08 12.38
N ILE A 96 22.82 4.20 13.11
CA ILE A 96 21.65 4.76 13.79
C ILE A 96 20.60 5.18 12.76
N ALA A 97 21.00 5.91 11.70
CA ALA A 97 20.08 6.33 10.65
C ALA A 97 19.44 5.14 9.91
N GLU A 98 20.21 4.08 9.62
CA GLU A 98 19.68 2.84 9.05
C GLU A 98 18.68 2.17 9.99
N LYS A 99 18.99 2.08 11.29
CA LYS A 99 18.07 1.53 12.28
C LYS A 99 16.78 2.33 12.34
N ASP A 100 16.87 3.64 12.42
CA ASP A 100 15.71 4.53 12.48
C ASP A 100 14.82 4.37 11.25
N LEU A 101 15.42 4.17 10.07
CA LEU A 101 14.69 3.87 8.85
C LEU A 101 13.93 2.54 8.94
N ILE A 102 14.55 1.49 9.49
CA ILE A 102 13.91 0.18 9.68
C ILE A 102 12.74 0.27 10.69
N VAL A 103 12.93 1.01 11.79
CA VAL A 103 11.88 1.24 12.79
C VAL A 103 10.68 1.95 12.15
N LYS A 104 10.91 3.01 11.38
CA LYS A 104 9.85 3.74 10.66
C LYS A 104 9.08 2.84 9.69
N ARG A 105 9.74 1.91 9.01
CA ARG A 105 9.06 0.93 8.13
C ARG A 105 8.13 0.01 8.90
N LEU A 106 8.54 -0.41 10.10
CA LEU A 106 7.68 -1.22 10.98
C LEU A 106 6.48 -0.41 11.50
N GLU A 107 6.67 0.86 11.81
CA GLU A 107 5.59 1.78 12.19
C GLU A 107 4.59 1.96 11.06
N GLU A 108 5.06 2.18 9.84
CA GLU A 108 4.23 2.29 8.63
C GLU A 108 3.41 1.02 8.39
N PHE A 109 4.03 -0.15 8.51
CA PHE A 109 3.32 -1.43 8.43
C PHE A 109 2.21 -1.55 9.48
N LYS A 110 2.51 -1.20 10.74
CA LYS A 110 1.51 -1.23 11.81
C LYS A 110 0.39 -0.23 11.53
N ASN A 111 0.68 0.93 10.96
CA ASN A 111 -0.33 1.93 10.62
C ASN A 111 -1.24 1.46 9.48
N GLY A 112 -0.68 0.83 8.44
CA GLY A 112 -1.45 0.19 7.37
C GLY A 112 -2.38 -0.91 7.90
N MET A 113 -1.85 -1.81 8.72
CA MET A 113 -2.64 -2.88 9.35
C MET A 113 -3.72 -2.34 10.29
N LYS A 114 -3.43 -1.29 11.07
CA LYS A 114 -4.42 -0.62 11.92
C LYS A 114 -5.55 0.01 11.11
N ASN A 115 -5.25 0.57 9.94
CA ASN A 115 -6.28 1.15 9.07
C ASN A 115 -7.25 0.07 8.57
N ILE A 116 -6.74 -1.10 8.16
CA ILE A 116 -7.55 -2.28 7.81
C ILE A 116 -8.36 -2.77 9.03
N LEU A 117 -7.73 -2.86 10.21
CA LEU A 117 -8.38 -3.31 11.44
C LEU A 117 -9.54 -2.37 11.84
N LYS A 118 -9.34 -1.05 11.75
CA LYS A 118 -10.39 -0.05 12.00
C LYS A 118 -11.59 -0.24 11.06
N PHE A 119 -11.34 -0.53 9.78
CA PHE A 119 -12.40 -0.82 8.82
C PHE A 119 -13.18 -2.11 9.16
N LEU A 120 -12.48 -3.17 9.61
CA LEU A 120 -13.11 -4.43 10.02
C LEU A 120 -13.90 -4.31 11.34
N GLN A 121 -13.45 -3.46 12.25
CA GLN A 121 -14.06 -3.25 13.57
C GLN A 121 -15.12 -2.14 13.59
N GLY A 122 -15.16 -1.29 12.57
CA GLY A 122 -16.07 -0.16 12.44
C GLY A 122 -17.52 -0.58 12.23
N ARG A 123 -18.17 -1.08 13.29
CA ARG A 123 -19.61 -1.37 13.35
C ARG A 123 -20.51 -0.14 13.50
N ASP A 124 -19.95 1.06 13.65
CA ASP A 124 -20.73 2.30 13.69
C ASP A 124 -19.79 3.46 13.37
N GLY A 125 -20.29 4.47 12.64
CA GLY A 125 -19.59 5.70 12.29
C GLY A 125 -19.27 6.62 13.49
N SER A 126 -18.62 6.09 14.52
CA SER A 126 -18.11 6.81 15.69
C SER A 126 -16.88 6.05 16.18
N VAL A 127 -15.70 6.61 16.44
CA VAL A 127 -15.29 7.98 16.75
C VAL A 127 -13.88 8.13 16.17
N TYR A 128 -13.60 9.30 15.58
CA TYR A 128 -12.24 9.79 15.43
C TYR A 128 -11.58 9.88 16.81
N ASP A 129 -10.89 8.81 17.22
CA ASP A 129 -9.85 8.87 18.25
C ASP A 129 -8.48 8.66 17.58
N GLY A 130 -8.28 9.35 16.46
CA GLY A 130 -6.96 9.56 15.87
C GLY A 130 -6.47 10.92 16.34
N GLU A 131 -5.23 10.98 16.82
CA GLU A 131 -4.46 12.21 16.85
C GLU A 131 -4.72 13.00 15.56
N LYS A 132 -4.90 14.32 15.68
CA LYS A 132 -5.36 15.27 14.64
C LYS A 132 -4.56 15.30 13.31
N ASP A 133 -3.64 14.37 13.11
CA ASP A 133 -2.63 14.40 12.06
C ASP A 133 -2.46 13.05 11.34
N ASP A 134 -3.31 12.03 11.56
CA ASP A 134 -3.13 10.73 10.89
C ASP A 134 -3.81 10.71 9.50
N VAL A 135 -3.02 10.56 8.44
CA VAL A 135 -3.53 10.47 7.06
C VAL A 135 -3.90 9.03 6.74
N ALA A 136 -5.11 8.82 6.24
CA ALA A 136 -5.59 7.50 5.83
C ALA A 136 -4.69 6.95 4.71
N VAL A 137 -4.08 5.80 4.98
CA VAL A 137 -3.18 5.14 4.04
C VAL A 137 -3.91 4.22 3.06
N PHE A 138 -5.13 3.78 3.40
CA PHE A 138 -6.07 3.14 2.50
C PHE A 138 -7.43 3.85 2.54
N SER A 139 -8.04 4.00 1.37
CA SER A 139 -9.44 4.37 1.20
C SER A 139 -10.27 3.09 1.17
N LEU A 140 -10.76 2.72 2.36
CA LEU A 140 -11.67 1.60 2.60
C LEU A 140 -13.00 2.16 3.07
N GLU A 141 -13.98 2.19 2.18
CA GLU A 141 -15.33 2.67 2.45
C GLU A 141 -16.34 1.69 1.84
N GLY A 142 -17.55 1.63 2.42
CA GLY A 142 -18.64 0.81 1.90
C GLY A 142 -18.61 -0.65 2.36
N THR A 143 -18.90 -1.56 1.43
CA THR A 143 -19.09 -2.99 1.72
C THR A 143 -17.76 -3.75 1.84
N TYR A 144 -17.79 -4.88 2.55
CA TYR A 144 -16.62 -5.74 2.72
C TYR A 144 -16.33 -6.57 1.46
N ASP A 145 -15.32 -6.14 0.70
CA ASP A 145 -14.70 -6.95 -0.35
C ASP A 145 -13.56 -7.80 0.25
N TRP A 146 -13.89 -9.01 0.72
CA TRP A 146 -12.93 -9.91 1.37
C TRP A 146 -11.71 -10.25 0.49
N PRO A 147 -11.86 -10.57 -0.81
CA PRO A 147 -10.72 -10.73 -1.72
C PRO A 147 -9.79 -9.53 -1.74
N ARG A 148 -10.33 -8.31 -1.85
CA ARG A 148 -9.55 -7.07 -1.86
C ARG A 148 -8.85 -6.83 -0.52
N ILE A 149 -9.57 -6.99 0.60
CA ILE A 149 -9.00 -6.84 1.95
C ILE A 149 -7.83 -7.82 2.14
N HIS A 150 -8.00 -9.08 1.75
CA HIS A 150 -6.92 -10.08 1.81
C HIS A 150 -5.72 -9.68 0.95
N SER A 151 -5.94 -9.16 -0.26
CA SER A 151 -4.86 -8.70 -1.14
C SER A 151 -4.11 -7.50 -0.56
N LEU A 152 -4.81 -6.56 0.08
CA LEU A 152 -4.21 -5.41 0.78
C LEU A 152 -3.36 -5.85 1.97
N ILE A 153 -3.82 -6.79 2.79
CA ILE A 153 -3.04 -7.37 3.89
C ILE A 153 -1.74 -7.99 3.34
N ARG A 154 -1.84 -8.78 2.27
CA ARG A 154 -0.66 -9.41 1.64
C ARG A 154 0.28 -8.39 1.00
N MET A 155 -0.25 -7.34 0.39
CA MET A 155 0.54 -6.24 -0.16
C MET A 155 1.33 -5.54 0.96
N GLU A 156 0.70 -5.23 2.09
CA GLU A 156 1.34 -4.54 3.20
C GLU A 156 2.45 -5.40 3.84
N CYS A 157 2.24 -6.73 3.96
CA CYS A 157 3.31 -7.66 4.35
C CYS A 157 4.49 -7.64 3.36
N ARG A 158 4.22 -7.67 2.04
CA ARG A 158 5.26 -7.60 1.01
C ARG A 158 6.06 -6.29 1.07
N ARG A 159 5.39 -5.15 1.24
CA ARG A 159 6.05 -3.84 1.40
C ARG A 159 7.05 -3.81 2.57
N LEU A 160 6.70 -4.47 3.68
CA LEU A 160 7.62 -4.62 4.80
C LEU A 160 8.79 -5.58 4.47
N ASP A 161 8.55 -6.63 3.69
CA ASP A 161 9.56 -7.61 3.30
C ASP A 161 10.49 -7.17 2.16
N ASP A 162 10.10 -6.21 1.32
CA ASP A 162 10.87 -5.76 0.15
C ASP A 162 12.03 -4.82 0.49
N TRP A 163 12.13 -4.34 1.73
CA TRP A 163 13.19 -3.44 2.21
C TRP A 163 13.32 -2.09 1.49
N LEU A 164 12.29 -1.67 0.74
CA LEU A 164 12.30 -0.40 0.03
C LEU A 164 12.25 0.79 1.01
N PRO A 165 13.23 1.74 0.94
CA PRO A 165 13.30 2.89 1.83
C PRO A 165 12.09 3.82 1.77
N ILE A 166 11.47 3.98 0.59
CA ILE A 166 10.32 4.88 0.41
C ILE A 166 9.14 4.53 1.32
N TYR A 167 9.00 3.25 1.67
CA TYR A 167 7.90 2.78 2.50
C TYR A 167 7.90 3.45 3.89
N ALA A 168 9.08 3.79 4.43
CA ALA A 168 9.25 4.48 5.70
C ALA A 168 8.69 5.92 5.71
N TYR A 169 8.36 6.46 4.53
CA TYR A 169 7.96 7.84 4.34
C TYR A 169 6.53 7.96 3.80
N ARG A 170 5.79 6.85 3.67
CA ARG A 170 4.47 6.84 3.03
C ARG A 170 3.51 7.86 3.64
N GLN A 171 3.32 7.89 4.97
CA GLN A 171 2.43 8.86 5.59
C GLN A 171 2.90 10.30 5.38
N ASN A 172 4.21 10.56 5.43
CA ASN A 172 4.77 11.89 5.17
C ASN A 172 4.49 12.35 3.74
N ILE A 173 4.69 11.45 2.77
CA ILE A 173 4.40 11.69 1.36
C ILE A 173 2.92 12.05 1.19
N LEU A 174 2.01 11.23 1.74
CA LEU A 174 0.57 11.48 1.62
C LEU A 174 0.15 12.78 2.30
N LYS A 175 0.67 13.08 3.50
CA LYS A 175 0.43 14.37 4.19
C LYS A 175 0.82 15.56 3.34
N ARG A 176 2.02 15.53 2.78
CA ARG A 176 2.52 16.62 1.94
C ARG A 176 1.70 16.77 0.67
N ILE A 177 1.31 15.68 0.00
CA ILE A 177 0.48 15.76 -1.22
C ILE A 177 -0.89 16.39 -0.94
N HIS A 178 -1.47 16.19 0.25
CA HIS A 178 -2.71 16.87 0.63
C HIS A 178 -2.53 18.37 0.89
N GLY A 179 -1.35 18.81 1.33
CA GLY A 179 -1.08 20.21 1.69
C GLY A 179 -0.34 21.02 0.63
N GLU A 180 0.33 20.36 -0.31
CA GLU A 180 1.24 20.95 -1.30
C GLU A 180 0.77 20.58 -2.71
N GLN A 181 0.49 21.59 -3.55
CA GLN A 181 0.09 21.38 -4.95
C GLN A 181 1.22 20.72 -5.79
N VAL A 182 2.47 20.94 -5.40
CA VAL A 182 3.65 20.42 -6.10
C VAL A 182 4.63 19.88 -5.06
N MET A 183 5.07 18.62 -5.27
CA MET A 183 6.10 17.96 -4.47
C MET A 183 7.24 17.50 -5.38
N VAL A 184 8.47 17.69 -4.92
CA VAL A 184 9.67 17.10 -5.54
C VAL A 184 10.20 16.00 -4.61
N SER A 185 10.24 14.76 -5.11
CA SER A 185 10.74 13.60 -4.37
C SER A 185 12.06 13.11 -4.96
N ILE A 186 13.16 13.29 -4.21
CA ILE A 186 14.50 12.85 -4.61
C ILE A 186 14.86 11.57 -3.87
N GLY A 187 15.39 10.58 -4.59
CA GLY A 187 15.94 9.36 -4.00
C GLY A 187 16.71 8.53 -5.01
N GLU A 188 17.56 7.63 -4.54
CA GLU A 188 18.40 6.78 -5.41
C GLU A 188 17.58 5.76 -6.22
N THR A 189 18.13 5.29 -7.34
CA THR A 189 17.54 4.20 -8.11
C THR A 189 17.39 2.96 -7.23
N GLY A 190 16.25 2.28 -7.31
CA GLY A 190 15.94 1.14 -6.45
C GLY A 190 15.32 1.51 -5.09
N SER A 191 15.13 2.80 -4.78
CA SER A 191 14.46 3.22 -3.54
C SER A 191 12.94 2.95 -3.50
N GLY A 192 12.34 2.58 -4.65
CA GLY A 192 10.91 2.29 -4.81
C GLY A 192 10.03 3.44 -5.30
N LYS A 193 10.60 4.59 -5.71
CA LYS A 193 9.84 5.80 -6.12
C LYS A 193 8.77 5.53 -7.17
N SER A 194 9.18 5.02 -8.33
CA SER A 194 8.33 4.87 -9.51
C SER A 194 7.10 3.97 -9.29
N THR A 195 7.25 2.90 -8.51
CA THR A 195 6.15 1.95 -8.25
C THR A 195 5.36 2.31 -6.99
N GLN A 196 6.04 2.45 -5.84
CA GLN A 196 5.36 2.59 -4.55
C GLN A 196 4.65 3.95 -4.40
N LEU A 197 5.19 5.03 -4.97
CA LEU A 197 4.53 6.34 -4.88
C LEU A 197 3.14 6.31 -5.51
N VAL A 198 3.04 5.76 -6.72
CA VAL A 198 1.77 5.62 -7.44
C VAL A 198 0.80 4.72 -6.66
N GLN A 199 1.31 3.65 -6.05
CA GLN A 199 0.48 2.78 -5.22
C GLN A 199 -0.04 3.50 -3.97
N PHE A 200 0.79 4.27 -3.27
CA PHE A 200 0.35 5.03 -2.10
C PHE A 200 -0.77 6.01 -2.45
N LEU A 201 -0.68 6.66 -3.62
CA LEU A 201 -1.72 7.55 -4.12
C LEU A 201 -3.00 6.79 -4.47
N ALA A 202 -2.87 5.66 -5.15
CA ALA A 202 -4.00 4.82 -5.52
C ALA A 202 -4.69 4.19 -4.28
N ASP A 203 -3.92 3.88 -3.25
CA ASP A 203 -4.37 3.28 -1.99
C ASP A 203 -5.11 4.29 -1.12
N SER A 204 -4.52 5.48 -0.91
CA SER A 204 -5.02 6.52 0.00
C SER A 204 -6.32 7.20 -0.46
N GLY A 205 -6.71 7.02 -1.72
CA GLY A 205 -7.90 7.68 -2.28
C GLY A 205 -7.69 9.16 -2.60
N VAL A 206 -6.43 9.63 -2.67
CA VAL A 206 -6.09 11.01 -3.11
C VAL A 206 -6.77 11.37 -4.43
N ALA A 207 -6.91 10.39 -5.32
CA ALA A 207 -7.52 10.59 -6.62
C ALA A 207 -9.05 10.63 -6.62
N ALA A 208 -9.71 10.26 -5.50
CA ALA A 208 -11.15 10.05 -5.42
C ALA A 208 -11.68 9.23 -6.62
N ALA A 209 -12.51 9.85 -7.47
CA ALA A 209 -13.07 9.25 -8.68
C ALA A 209 -12.27 9.58 -9.97
N GLU A 210 -11.22 10.38 -9.86
CA GLU A 210 -10.35 10.81 -10.95
C GLU A 210 -9.11 9.91 -11.06
N SER A 211 -8.32 10.13 -12.12
CA SER A 211 -7.15 9.31 -12.44
C SER A 211 -5.85 9.86 -11.85
N ILE A 212 -4.95 8.93 -11.51
CA ILE A 212 -3.53 9.22 -11.27
C ILE A 212 -2.77 8.92 -12.56
N VAL A 213 -2.11 9.93 -13.12
CA VAL A 213 -1.29 9.78 -14.33
C VAL A 213 0.18 9.73 -13.94
N CYS A 214 0.88 8.66 -14.30
CA CYS A 214 2.32 8.54 -14.15
C CYS A 214 2.98 8.55 -15.52
N THR A 215 3.93 9.47 -15.74
CA THR A 215 4.65 9.59 -17.01
C THR A 215 6.06 9.04 -16.93
N GLN A 216 6.54 8.57 -18.07
CA GLN A 216 7.92 8.13 -18.29
C GLN A 216 8.46 8.72 -19.60
N PRO A 217 9.75 9.04 -19.69
CA PRO A 217 10.35 9.56 -20.92
C PRO A 217 10.35 8.52 -22.05
N ARG A 218 10.31 7.23 -21.71
CA ARG A 218 10.45 6.11 -22.66
C ARG A 218 9.22 5.22 -22.67
N LYS A 219 8.79 4.85 -23.89
CA LYS A 219 7.65 3.94 -24.14
C LYS A 219 7.75 2.62 -23.37
N MET A 220 8.91 1.97 -23.44
CA MET A 220 9.15 0.69 -22.78
C MET A 220 9.17 0.82 -21.26
N ALA A 221 9.68 1.94 -20.72
CA ALA A 221 9.67 2.19 -19.28
C ALA A 221 8.24 2.35 -18.75
N ALA A 222 7.36 3.08 -19.46
CA ALA A 222 5.94 3.18 -19.11
C ALA A 222 5.24 1.81 -19.09
N LEU A 223 5.51 0.96 -20.09
CA LEU A 223 4.93 -0.38 -20.17
C LEU A 223 5.39 -1.28 -19.04
N THR A 224 6.71 -1.39 -18.84
CA THR A 224 7.28 -2.22 -17.78
C THR A 224 6.87 -1.73 -16.39
N LEU A 225 6.75 -0.41 -16.19
CA LEU A 225 6.27 0.14 -14.93
C LEU A 225 4.80 -0.22 -14.68
N ALA A 226 3.95 -0.15 -15.70
CA ALA A 226 2.55 -0.56 -15.60
C ALA A 226 2.40 -2.05 -15.26
N ASP A 227 3.18 -2.91 -15.92
CA ASP A 227 3.16 -4.36 -15.66
C ASP A 227 3.63 -4.67 -14.23
N ARG A 228 4.73 -4.03 -13.80
CA ARG A 228 5.24 -4.16 -12.44
C ARG A 228 4.24 -3.65 -11.41
N PHE A 229 3.55 -2.54 -11.67
CA PHE A 229 2.51 -2.02 -10.80
C PHE A 229 1.38 -3.05 -10.63
N ARG A 230 0.89 -3.65 -11.73
CA ARG A 230 -0.16 -4.68 -11.68
C ARG A 230 0.27 -5.92 -10.89
N GLU A 231 1.50 -6.38 -11.07
CA GLU A 231 2.04 -7.52 -10.32
C GLU A 231 2.15 -7.22 -8.81
N GLU A 232 2.65 -6.04 -8.46
CA GLU A 232 2.78 -5.62 -7.06
C GLU A 232 1.38 -5.38 -6.42
N SER A 233 0.41 -4.86 -7.19
CA SER A 233 -0.94 -4.53 -6.71
C SER A 233 -2.03 -5.56 -7.01
N ASN A 234 -1.65 -6.77 -7.38
CA ASN A 234 -2.59 -7.79 -7.83
C ASN A 234 -3.70 -8.05 -6.80
N GLY A 235 -4.95 -8.01 -7.25
CA GLY A 235 -6.16 -8.21 -6.43
C GLY A 235 -6.52 -7.08 -5.47
N CYS A 236 -5.82 -5.93 -5.49
CA CYS A 236 -6.11 -4.77 -4.63
C CYS A 236 -7.04 -3.75 -5.28
N TYR A 237 -7.15 -3.80 -6.61
CA TYR A 237 -7.98 -2.92 -7.42
C TYR A 237 -8.78 -3.77 -8.43
N GLU A 238 -9.86 -3.21 -8.97
CA GLU A 238 -10.69 -3.87 -9.97
C GLU A 238 -9.91 -4.17 -11.27
N GLU A 239 -10.36 -5.19 -11.99
CA GLU A 239 -9.90 -5.53 -13.33
C GLU A 239 -10.07 -4.31 -14.24
N ASN A 240 -8.99 -3.86 -14.90
CA ASN A 240 -8.88 -2.63 -15.72
C ASN A 240 -8.71 -1.29 -14.98
N SER A 241 -8.46 -1.30 -13.67
CA SER A 241 -8.10 -0.08 -12.92
C SER A 241 -6.76 0.54 -13.36
N VAL A 242 -5.90 -0.23 -14.05
CA VAL A 242 -4.56 0.19 -14.50
C VAL A 242 -4.47 0.15 -16.01
N HIS A 243 -4.40 1.32 -16.63
CA HIS A 243 -4.25 1.47 -18.07
C HIS A 243 -2.84 1.93 -18.45
N CYS A 244 -2.35 1.49 -19.61
CA CYS A 244 -1.10 1.98 -20.16
C CYS A 244 -1.33 2.47 -21.59
N THR A 245 -1.04 3.75 -21.84
CA THR A 245 -1.15 4.38 -23.16
C THR A 245 0.24 4.79 -23.64
N PRO A 246 1.00 3.87 -24.26
CA PRO A 246 2.39 4.13 -24.60
C PRO A 246 2.55 4.90 -25.94
N ALA A 247 1.47 5.19 -26.67
CA ALA A 247 1.52 5.89 -27.96
C ALA A 247 0.27 6.74 -28.23
N PHE A 248 0.45 7.73 -29.11
CA PHE A 248 -0.46 8.82 -29.50
C PHE A 248 -1.88 8.42 -29.98
N PHE A 249 -2.18 7.14 -30.16
CA PHE A 249 -3.38 6.70 -30.88
C PHE A 249 -4.67 6.67 -30.05
N SER A 250 -4.63 6.90 -28.73
CA SER A 250 -5.85 6.93 -27.93
C SER A 250 -6.55 8.29 -28.11
N THR A 251 -7.71 8.25 -28.76
CA THR A 251 -8.74 9.30 -28.63
C THR A 251 -9.53 9.15 -27.32
N GLU A 252 -9.19 8.13 -26.52
CA GLU A 252 -9.87 7.76 -25.30
C GLU A 252 -9.64 8.78 -24.19
N GLN A 253 -10.70 9.06 -23.46
CA GLN A 253 -10.67 9.88 -22.26
C GLN A 253 -9.98 9.09 -21.14
N ILE A 254 -9.15 9.78 -20.35
CA ILE A 254 -8.51 9.21 -19.17
C ILE A 254 -9.62 8.82 -18.18
N SER A 255 -9.80 7.52 -17.94
CA SER A 255 -10.93 6.98 -17.18
C SER A 255 -10.57 5.82 -16.24
N SER A 256 -9.30 5.38 -16.25
CA SER A 256 -8.80 4.34 -15.33
C SER A 256 -8.20 4.95 -14.09
N LYS A 257 -8.29 4.27 -12.95
CA LYS A 257 -7.77 4.75 -11.66
C LYS A 257 -6.28 5.16 -11.73
N VAL A 258 -5.47 4.36 -12.41
CA VAL A 258 -4.06 4.65 -12.66
C VAL A 258 -3.76 4.53 -14.15
N VAL A 259 -3.09 5.54 -14.71
CA VAL A 259 -2.69 5.57 -16.12
C VAL A 259 -1.19 5.80 -16.23
N PHE A 260 -0.50 4.86 -16.88
CA PHE A 260 0.90 5.00 -17.23
C PHE A 260 1.03 5.43 -18.69
N MET A 261 1.76 6.50 -18.96
CA MET A 261 1.94 7.01 -20.33
C MET A 261 3.33 7.61 -20.53
N THR A 262 3.61 8.08 -21.75
CA THR A 262 4.84 8.85 -22.01
C THR A 262 4.59 10.35 -21.82
N ASP A 263 5.64 11.12 -21.55
CA ASP A 263 5.53 12.58 -21.40
C ASP A 263 4.86 13.24 -22.61
N ASN A 264 5.20 12.77 -23.82
CA ASN A 264 4.57 13.25 -25.06
C ASN A 264 3.08 12.92 -25.10
N CYS A 265 2.63 11.79 -24.57
CA CYS A 265 1.19 11.48 -24.51
C CYS A 265 0.45 12.45 -23.59
N LEU A 266 1.01 12.75 -22.41
CA LEU A 266 0.42 13.72 -21.49
C LEU A 266 0.35 15.13 -22.11
N LEU A 267 1.42 15.57 -22.77
CA LEU A 267 1.46 16.87 -23.46
C LEU A 267 0.36 16.98 -24.52
N GLN A 268 0.08 15.89 -25.25
CA GLN A 268 -0.97 15.86 -26.27
C GLN A 268 -2.37 15.88 -25.64
N HIS A 269 -2.58 15.22 -24.50
CA HIS A 269 -3.81 15.35 -23.72
C HIS A 269 -4.00 16.79 -23.24
N TYR A 270 -2.95 17.43 -22.72
CA TYR A 270 -2.98 18.83 -22.28
C TYR A 270 -3.30 19.82 -23.41
N ILE A 271 -2.83 19.58 -24.64
CA ILE A 271 -3.16 20.40 -25.80
C ILE A 271 -4.66 20.33 -26.12
N LYS A 272 -5.27 19.16 -25.98
CA LYS A 272 -6.72 18.94 -26.22
C LYS A 272 -7.57 19.46 -25.08
N ASP A 273 -7.15 19.21 -23.85
CA ASP A 273 -7.81 19.63 -22.61
C ASP A 273 -6.78 20.25 -21.65
N ARG A 274 -6.77 21.58 -21.59
CA ARG A 274 -5.86 22.34 -20.71
C ARG A 274 -6.19 22.20 -19.23
N SER A 275 -7.40 21.76 -18.89
CA SER A 275 -7.80 21.53 -17.50
C SER A 275 -7.46 20.13 -17.01
N LEU A 276 -7.02 19.21 -17.90
CA LEU A 276 -6.79 17.79 -17.61
C LEU A 276 -7.98 17.18 -16.83
N SER A 277 -9.19 17.38 -17.34
CA SER A 277 -10.44 16.97 -16.69
C SER A 277 -10.41 15.47 -16.38
N GLY A 278 -10.71 15.11 -15.13
CA GLY A 278 -10.66 13.73 -14.67
C GLY A 278 -9.27 13.24 -14.27
N VAL A 279 -8.27 14.12 -14.18
CA VAL A 279 -6.95 13.81 -13.61
C VAL A 279 -6.78 14.57 -12.30
N SER A 280 -6.65 13.83 -11.20
CA SER A 280 -6.43 14.41 -9.87
C SER A 280 -4.95 14.64 -9.59
N CYS A 281 -4.08 13.72 -10.03
CA CYS A 281 -2.66 13.77 -9.72
C CYS A 281 -1.82 13.36 -10.93
N VAL A 282 -0.75 14.13 -11.17
CA VAL A 282 0.26 13.82 -12.20
C VAL A 282 1.59 13.56 -11.51
N VAL A 283 2.15 12.38 -11.76
CA VAL A 283 3.49 11.96 -11.36
C VAL A 283 4.38 11.99 -12.59
N ILE A 284 5.40 12.85 -12.57
CA ILE A 284 6.43 12.90 -13.61
C ILE A 284 7.63 12.13 -13.07
N ASP A 285 7.91 10.95 -13.64
CA ASP A 285 9.04 10.13 -13.21
C ASP A 285 10.28 10.35 -14.10
N GLU A 286 11.47 10.12 -13.54
CA GLU A 286 12.76 10.37 -14.18
C GLU A 286 12.98 11.83 -14.66
N ALA A 287 12.50 12.81 -13.87
CA ALA A 287 12.66 14.25 -14.13
C ALA A 287 13.94 14.87 -13.53
#